data_AF-A0A9D6MAH0-F1
#
_entry.id   AF-A0A9D6MAH0-F1
#
_cell.length_a   1.000
_cell.length_b   1.000
_cell.length_c   1.000
_cell.angle_alpha   90.00
_cell.angle_beta   90.00
_cell.angle_gamma   90.00
#
_symmetry.space_group_name_H-M   'P 1'
#
loop_
_entity.id
_entity.type
_entity.pdbx_description
1 polymer ?
#
loop_
_entity_poly.entity_id
_entity_poly.type
_entity_poly.pdbx_seq_one_letter_code
_entity_poly.pdbx_strand_id
1 'polypeptide(L)'
;MNMTPRRAAILLIVGVVVLAIAGVGWFQLGGAALFAPTPTPRPSPTPSPTFASPPLAFTPPPSLEELATQFPELAPILRDPELASVYKEFLVAYQTGGVDAARKLATDRGILDDHDRVRVTLVLDTTDTTALEAELKDNGVQVMGVYQNMIDIAIPLRVIEAAASQKNPGAVFEKITQLPHVVRLRVPVKNQPHDDPVPGEGVKVTGAGLWHQAGFTGKGVKVGILDLGFKDYDKLLGRGLPQAVVAKSFVQGDEPQDSSEVHGTAVTEIVAEMAPDAELFLAYYDGSDVSFGNAVEWLVSQGV
;
A
#
# COMPACT_ATOMS: atom_id res chain seq x y z
N MET A 1 58.64 -28.05 3.58
CA MET A 1 58.65 -28.67 2.24
C MET A 1 57.24 -28.59 1.67
N ASN A 2 57.08 -27.75 0.65
CA ASN A 2 56.05 -27.68 -0.42
C ASN A 2 54.56 -27.55 -0.03
N MET A 3 53.90 -26.40 -0.27
CA MET A 3 53.36 -25.90 -1.57
C MET A 3 52.44 -26.94 -2.25
N THR A 4 51.18 -26.72 -2.64
CA THR A 4 50.46 -25.53 -3.14
C THR A 4 48.97 -25.88 -3.35
N PRO A 5 48.07 -24.88 -3.56
CA PRO A 5 46.61 -25.00 -3.63
C PRO A 5 46.07 -25.08 -5.08
N ARG A 6 44.84 -25.58 -5.27
CA ARG A 6 44.03 -25.45 -6.51
C ARG A 6 42.54 -25.57 -6.17
N ARG A 7 41.56 -24.88 -6.76
CA ARG A 7 41.46 -23.79 -7.74
C ARG A 7 39.99 -23.33 -7.67
N ALA A 8 39.75 -22.02 -7.65
CA ALA A 8 38.45 -21.44 -7.93
C ALA A 8 38.05 -21.75 -9.38
N ALA A 9 36.78 -22.07 -9.61
CA ALA A 9 36.18 -22.13 -10.94
C ALA A 9 35.08 -21.06 -11.02
N ILE A 10 35.42 -19.97 -11.70
CA ILE A 10 34.48 -18.99 -12.23
C ILE A 10 33.90 -19.62 -13.50
N LEU A 11 32.57 -19.70 -13.62
CA LEU A 11 31.92 -19.94 -14.90
C LEU A 11 31.00 -18.76 -15.24
N LEU A 12 31.34 -18.14 -16.35
CA LEU A 12 30.70 -17.03 -17.03
C LEU A 12 30.43 -17.56 -18.45
N ILE A 13 29.23 -17.39 -19.00
CA ILE A 13 28.84 -17.37 -20.45
C ILE A 13 27.29 -17.36 -20.47
N VAL A 14 26.65 -16.21 -20.69
CA VAL A 14 26.25 -15.56 -21.96
C VAL A 14 24.93 -16.10 -22.51
N GLY A 15 24.02 -15.17 -22.78
CA GLY A 15 22.62 -15.39 -23.13
C GLY A 15 22.36 -15.84 -24.57
N VAL A 16 21.09 -16.17 -24.82
CA VAL A 16 20.53 -16.32 -26.17
C VAL A 16 19.15 -15.68 -26.20
N VAL A 17 19.03 -14.70 -27.09
CA VAL A 17 17.82 -14.01 -27.53
C VAL A 17 17.06 -14.93 -28.49
N VAL A 18 15.75 -15.08 -28.30
CA VAL A 18 14.86 -15.76 -29.26
C VAL A 18 14.12 -14.69 -30.06
N LEU A 19 14.41 -14.62 -31.36
CA LEU A 19 13.70 -13.83 -32.37
C LEU A 19 13.01 -14.80 -33.34
N ALA A 20 11.68 -14.73 -33.40
CA ALA A 20 10.86 -15.55 -34.28
C ALA A 20 10.83 -14.97 -35.71
N ILE A 21 11.04 -15.84 -36.70
CA ILE A 21 10.92 -15.58 -38.15
C ILE A 21 9.72 -16.36 -38.68
N ALA A 22 8.81 -15.68 -39.39
CA ALA A 22 7.95 -16.20 -40.45
C ALA A 22 7.41 -14.98 -41.25
N GLY A 23 7.36 -14.92 -42.58
CA GLY A 23 7.66 -15.87 -43.63
C GLY A 23 7.81 -15.14 -44.98
N VAL A 24 8.38 -15.86 -45.95
CA VAL A 24 8.69 -15.43 -47.32
C VAL A 24 7.50 -15.70 -48.25
N GLY A 25 7.28 -14.82 -49.24
CA GLY A 25 6.35 -15.10 -50.36
C GLY A 25 6.53 -14.12 -51.53
N TRP A 26 7.20 -14.59 -52.58
CA TRP A 26 7.58 -13.93 -53.84
C TRP A 26 6.41 -13.43 -54.73
N PHE A 27 6.64 -12.36 -55.49
CA PHE A 27 6.31 -12.29 -56.93
C PHE A 27 7.27 -11.34 -57.67
N GLN A 28 7.94 -11.86 -58.72
CA GLN A 28 8.65 -11.09 -59.75
C GLN A 28 7.64 -10.53 -60.78
N LEU A 29 7.89 -9.55 -61.67
CA LEU A 29 8.93 -9.43 -62.70
C LEU A 29 8.70 -8.10 -63.47
N GLY A 30 9.74 -7.48 -64.02
CA GLY A 30 9.61 -6.76 -65.30
C GLY A 30 10.34 -5.42 -65.45
N GLY A 31 11.44 -5.43 -66.22
CA GLY A 31 11.63 -4.49 -67.34
C GLY A 31 12.33 -3.16 -67.06
N ALA A 32 13.56 -3.04 -67.58
CA ALA A 32 14.38 -1.83 -67.57
C ALA A 32 13.89 -0.73 -68.55
N ALA A 33 14.01 0.54 -68.15
CA ALA A 33 14.17 1.68 -69.05
C ALA A 33 14.94 2.80 -68.34
N LEU A 34 16.08 3.19 -68.92
CA LEU A 34 16.94 4.29 -68.49
C LEU A 34 16.35 5.64 -68.92
N PHE A 35 16.02 6.51 -67.96
CA PHE A 35 15.87 7.96 -68.19
C PHE A 35 16.31 8.73 -66.94
N ALA A 36 17.25 9.66 -67.10
CA ALA A 36 17.75 10.53 -66.04
C ALA A 36 16.66 11.54 -65.58
N PRO A 37 16.53 11.85 -64.28
CA PRO A 37 15.49 12.76 -63.80
C PRO A 37 15.90 14.23 -63.96
N THR A 38 15.06 15.01 -64.63
CA THR A 38 15.05 16.48 -64.53
C THR A 38 14.37 16.89 -63.22
N PRO A 39 14.92 17.83 -62.42
CA PRO A 39 14.33 18.23 -61.15
C PRO A 39 13.06 19.07 -61.37
N THR A 40 11.92 18.60 -60.87
CA THR A 40 10.67 19.38 -60.79
C THR A 40 10.65 20.27 -59.55
N PRO A 41 10.14 21.52 -59.63
CA PRO A 41 10.01 22.38 -58.46
C PRO A 41 8.93 21.86 -57.49
N ARG A 42 9.26 21.82 -56.20
CA ARG A 42 8.37 21.39 -55.11
C ARG A 42 7.19 22.39 -54.96
N PRO A 43 5.92 21.95 -54.92
CA PRO A 43 4.79 22.83 -54.64
C PRO A 43 4.82 23.32 -53.18
N SER A 44 4.52 24.60 -52.97
CA SER A 44 4.41 25.21 -51.64
C SER A 44 3.25 24.60 -50.84
N PRO A 45 3.40 24.34 -49.53
CA PRO A 45 2.34 23.79 -48.71
C PRO A 45 1.21 24.81 -48.51
N THR A 46 -0.03 24.40 -48.76
CA THR A 46 -1.24 25.16 -48.43
C THR A 46 -1.37 25.25 -46.90
N PRO A 47 -1.68 26.43 -46.32
CA PRO A 47 -1.86 26.54 -44.87
C PRO A 47 -3.08 25.72 -44.41
N SER A 48 -2.87 24.86 -43.41
CA SER A 48 -3.95 24.13 -42.74
C SER A 48 -4.76 25.09 -41.86
N PRO A 49 -6.10 24.99 -41.82
CA PRO A 49 -6.92 25.78 -40.91
C PRO A 49 -6.65 25.34 -39.46
N THR A 50 -6.12 26.26 -38.64
CA THR A 50 -5.98 26.07 -37.20
C THR A 50 -7.35 26.17 -36.54
N PHE A 51 -7.91 25.04 -36.09
CA PHE A 51 -9.02 25.05 -35.14
C PHE A 51 -8.43 25.30 -33.74
N ALA A 52 -8.57 26.52 -33.22
CA ALA A 52 -8.25 26.80 -31.83
C ALA A 52 -9.26 26.08 -30.93
N SER A 53 -8.79 25.14 -30.10
CA SER A 53 -9.64 24.57 -29.04
C SER A 53 -9.99 25.66 -28.04
N PRO A 54 -11.25 25.77 -27.56
CA PRO A 54 -11.59 26.72 -26.53
C PRO A 54 -10.75 26.43 -25.27
N PRO A 55 -10.28 27.46 -24.56
CA PRO A 55 -9.44 27.27 -23.39
C PRO A 55 -10.21 26.49 -22.33
N LEU A 56 -9.61 25.40 -21.83
CA LEU A 56 -10.09 24.68 -20.65
C LEU A 56 -10.12 25.66 -19.48
N ALA A 57 -11.32 25.99 -18.98
CA ALA A 57 -11.49 26.83 -17.81
C ALA A 57 -11.27 25.98 -16.54
N PHE A 58 -10.08 26.07 -15.96
CA PHE A 58 -9.79 25.50 -14.64
C PHE A 58 -10.11 26.55 -13.58
N THR A 59 -11.20 26.36 -12.83
CA THR A 59 -11.42 27.12 -11.59
C THR A 59 -10.72 26.38 -10.45
N PRO A 60 -9.68 26.97 -9.83
CA PRO A 60 -9.04 26.34 -8.69
C PRO A 60 -10.06 26.20 -7.54
N PRO A 61 -9.96 25.14 -6.71
CA PRO A 61 -10.77 25.05 -5.52
C PRO A 61 -10.46 26.21 -4.56
N PRO A 62 -11.41 26.58 -3.68
CA PRO A 62 -11.17 27.62 -2.67
C PRO A 62 -10.00 27.23 -1.76
N SER A 63 -9.21 28.24 -1.39
CA SER A 63 -8.11 28.13 -0.43
C SER A 63 -8.62 27.92 1.00
N LEU A 64 -7.74 27.46 1.90
CA LEU A 64 -8.08 27.28 3.32
C LEU A 64 -8.47 28.60 4.00
N GLU A 65 -7.91 29.74 3.58
CA GLU A 65 -8.28 31.04 4.12
C GLU A 65 -9.65 31.52 3.63
N GLU A 66 -9.98 31.25 2.37
CA GLU A 66 -11.33 31.49 1.84
C GLU A 66 -12.35 30.61 2.56
N LEU A 67 -12.03 29.34 2.79
CA LEU A 67 -12.88 28.41 3.55
C LEU A 67 -13.02 28.83 5.02
N ALA A 68 -11.95 29.30 5.68
CA ALA A 68 -12.01 29.81 7.04
C ALA A 68 -12.87 31.08 7.16
N THR A 69 -12.98 31.86 6.08
CA THR A 69 -13.89 33.01 6.01
C THR A 69 -15.34 32.56 5.78
N GLN A 70 -15.55 31.53 4.96
CA GLN A 70 -16.87 30.96 4.68
C GLN A 70 -17.45 30.16 5.85
N PHE A 71 -16.60 29.51 6.64
CA PHE A 71 -16.95 28.67 7.79
C PHE A 71 -16.22 29.16 9.06
N PRO A 72 -16.70 30.24 9.71
CA PRO A 72 -16.03 30.81 10.87
C PRO A 72 -15.86 29.84 12.04
N GLU A 73 -16.77 28.87 12.21
CA GLU A 73 -16.66 27.85 13.26
C GLU A 73 -15.52 26.86 13.03
N LEU A 74 -15.09 26.67 11.78
CA LEU A 74 -13.97 25.82 11.41
C LEU A 74 -12.66 26.61 11.26
N ALA A 75 -12.71 27.93 11.34
CA ALA A 75 -11.56 28.78 11.08
C ALA A 75 -10.31 28.45 11.93
N PRO A 76 -10.41 28.10 13.23
CA PRO A 76 -9.24 27.69 14.02
C PRO A 76 -8.59 26.42 13.44
N ILE A 77 -9.39 25.36 13.24
CA ILE A 77 -8.88 24.06 12.80
C ILE A 77 -8.45 24.03 11.32
N LEU A 78 -9.05 24.88 10.47
CA LEU A 78 -8.63 25.02 9.07
C LEU A 78 -7.22 25.64 8.96
N ARG A 79 -6.84 26.49 9.91
CA ARG A 79 -5.51 27.13 9.95
C ARG A 79 -4.46 26.31 10.70
N ASP A 80 -4.87 25.27 11.42
CA ASP A 80 -3.97 24.41 12.18
C ASP A 80 -2.97 23.70 11.23
N PRO A 81 -1.65 23.94 11.33
CA PRO A 81 -0.66 23.31 10.46
C PRO A 81 -0.41 21.83 10.81
N GLU A 82 -0.81 21.38 11.99
CA GLU A 82 -0.60 20.02 12.48
C GLU A 82 -1.64 19.05 11.93
N LEU A 83 -2.82 19.56 11.55
CA LEU A 83 -3.88 18.78 10.93
C LEU A 83 -3.68 18.66 9.41
N ALA A 84 -3.59 17.43 8.91
CA ALA A 84 -3.54 17.17 7.46
C ALA A 84 -4.78 17.73 6.72
N SER A 85 -4.57 18.20 5.49
CA SER A 85 -5.59 18.87 4.68
C SER A 85 -6.84 18.02 4.42
N VAL A 86 -6.70 16.70 4.33
CA VAL A 86 -7.82 15.78 4.12
C VAL A 86 -8.85 15.83 5.26
N TYR A 87 -8.43 16.04 6.51
CA TYR A 87 -9.34 16.18 7.64
C TYR A 87 -10.04 17.54 7.63
N LYS A 88 -9.37 18.58 7.10
CA LYS A 88 -9.97 19.89 6.85
C LYS A 88 -11.06 19.81 5.78
N GLU A 89 -10.77 19.13 4.67
CA GLU A 89 -11.74 18.85 3.61
C GLU A 89 -12.93 18.05 4.14
N PHE A 90 -12.67 17.04 4.98
CA PHE A 90 -13.71 16.27 5.66
C PHE A 90 -14.63 17.14 6.52
N LEU A 91 -14.08 18.04 7.35
CA LEU A 91 -14.88 18.95 8.17
C LEU A 91 -15.71 19.93 7.34
N VAL A 92 -15.16 20.42 6.23
CA VAL A 92 -15.89 21.29 5.29
C VAL A 92 -17.01 20.53 4.58
N ALA A 93 -16.77 19.28 4.16
CA ALA A 93 -17.80 18.42 3.58
C ALA A 93 -18.92 18.15 4.60
N TYR A 94 -18.57 17.93 5.87
CA TYR A 94 -19.54 17.82 6.95
C TYR A 94 -20.38 19.08 7.10
N GLN A 95 -19.75 20.26 7.12
CA GLN A 95 -20.44 21.53 7.31
C GLN A 95 -21.38 21.88 6.14
N THR A 96 -21.04 21.44 4.93
CA THR A 96 -21.82 21.75 3.71
C THR A 96 -22.93 20.74 3.41
N GLY A 97 -22.71 19.45 3.68
CA GLY A 97 -23.62 18.38 3.29
C GLY A 97 -23.94 17.37 4.39
N GLY A 98 -23.57 17.67 5.64
CA GLY A 98 -23.80 16.80 6.79
C GLY A 98 -22.95 15.52 6.78
N VAL A 99 -23.35 14.57 7.61
CA VAL A 99 -22.62 13.30 7.80
C VAL A 99 -22.48 12.50 6.51
N ASP A 100 -23.46 12.55 5.60
CA ASP A 100 -23.41 11.77 4.35
C ASP A 100 -22.32 12.28 3.40
N ALA A 101 -22.17 13.60 3.27
CA ALA A 101 -21.11 14.21 2.47
C ALA A 101 -19.73 13.95 3.08
N ALA A 102 -19.62 14.04 4.41
CA ALA A 102 -18.39 13.75 5.14
C ALA A 102 -17.99 12.27 5.01
N ARG A 103 -18.94 11.35 5.17
CA ARG A 103 -18.75 9.90 5.01
C ARG A 103 -18.27 9.60 3.59
N LYS A 104 -18.94 10.14 2.57
CA LYS A 104 -18.55 9.94 1.17
C LYS A 104 -17.11 10.40 0.94
N LEU A 105 -16.75 11.61 1.38
CA LEU A 105 -15.39 12.12 1.24
C LEU A 105 -14.38 11.24 1.98
N ALA A 106 -14.72 10.81 3.21
CA ALA A 106 -13.85 9.96 4.00
C ALA A 106 -13.59 8.60 3.33
N THR A 107 -14.62 7.99 2.73
CA THR A 107 -14.50 6.78 1.92
C THR A 107 -13.65 7.01 0.67
N ASP A 108 -13.95 8.04 -0.11
CA ASP A 108 -13.21 8.37 -1.35
C ASP A 108 -11.72 8.63 -1.07
N ARG A 109 -11.41 9.20 0.11
CA ARG A 109 -10.04 9.49 0.57
C ARG A 109 -9.39 8.33 1.33
N GLY A 110 -10.10 7.22 1.54
CA GLY A 110 -9.59 6.02 2.22
C GLY A 110 -9.32 6.19 3.72
N ILE A 111 -9.88 7.23 4.34
CA ILE A 111 -9.71 7.56 5.77
C ILE A 111 -10.84 7.05 6.64
N LEU A 112 -11.91 6.50 6.07
CA LEU A 112 -12.97 5.80 6.80
C LEU A 112 -12.69 4.30 6.77
N ASP A 113 -12.80 3.63 7.92
CA ASP A 113 -12.83 2.17 7.96
C ASP A 113 -14.25 1.62 7.80
N ASP A 114 -14.33 0.30 7.70
CA ASP A 114 -15.56 -0.50 7.59
C ASP A 114 -16.47 -0.43 8.83
N HIS A 115 -15.97 0.11 9.94
CA HIS A 115 -16.67 0.28 11.21
C HIS A 115 -17.17 1.72 11.42
N ASP A 116 -17.22 2.54 10.36
CA ASP A 116 -17.62 3.96 10.41
C ASP A 116 -16.73 4.80 11.36
N ARG A 117 -15.40 4.52 11.36
CA ARG A 117 -14.42 5.29 12.14
C ARG A 117 -13.42 5.98 11.22
N VAL A 118 -13.13 7.24 11.52
CA VAL A 118 -12.11 8.03 10.82
C VAL A 118 -10.74 7.64 11.37
N ARG A 119 -9.89 7.11 10.49
CA ARG A 119 -8.53 6.65 10.79
C ARG A 119 -7.53 7.81 10.75
N VAL A 120 -6.70 7.92 11.78
CA VAL A 120 -5.69 8.97 11.92
C VAL A 120 -4.41 8.38 12.53
N THR A 121 -3.25 8.79 12.03
CA THR A 121 -1.97 8.53 12.70
C THR A 121 -1.51 9.81 13.39
N LEU A 122 -1.31 9.76 14.70
CA LEU A 122 -0.65 10.79 15.48
C LEU A 122 0.85 10.59 15.39
N VAL A 123 1.59 11.65 15.10
CA VAL A 123 3.06 11.68 15.18
C VAL A 123 3.45 12.52 16.38
N LEU A 124 4.31 11.95 17.22
CA LEU A 124 4.70 12.51 18.50
C LEU A 124 6.17 12.94 18.51
N ASP A 125 6.53 13.84 19.42
CA ASP A 125 7.93 14.19 19.73
C ASP A 125 8.56 13.26 20.78
N THR A 126 7.79 12.29 21.29
CA THR A 126 8.19 11.31 22.30
C THR A 126 7.84 9.89 21.87
N THR A 127 8.53 8.91 22.46
CA THR A 127 8.18 7.48 22.37
C THR A 127 7.45 6.97 23.61
N ASP A 128 7.31 7.78 24.66
CA ASP A 128 6.46 7.44 25.81
C ASP A 128 5.02 7.89 25.54
N THR A 129 4.19 6.95 25.11
CA THR A 129 2.80 7.18 24.68
C THR A 129 1.78 6.93 25.78
N THR A 130 2.21 6.40 26.93
CA THR A 130 1.33 5.76 27.92
C THR A 130 0.21 6.68 28.40
N ALA A 131 0.56 7.93 28.76
CA ALA A 131 -0.40 8.91 29.25
C ALA A 131 -1.37 9.36 28.14
N LEU A 132 -0.85 9.57 26.93
CA LEU A 132 -1.63 10.00 25.77
C LEU A 132 -2.64 8.92 25.34
N GLU A 133 -2.24 7.65 25.35
CA GLU A 133 -3.14 6.54 25.07
C GLU A 133 -4.32 6.46 26.04
N ALA A 134 -4.07 6.68 27.33
CA ALA A 134 -5.11 6.69 28.35
C ALA A 134 -6.09 7.85 28.10
N GLU A 135 -5.56 9.04 27.83
CA GLU A 135 -6.38 10.22 27.54
C GLU A 135 -7.21 10.05 26.25
N LEU A 136 -6.66 9.47 25.19
CA LEU A 136 -7.40 9.17 23.95
C LEU A 136 -8.57 8.22 24.22
N LYS A 137 -8.34 7.15 24.98
CA LYS A 137 -9.37 6.16 25.35
C LYS A 137 -10.50 6.79 26.16
N ASP A 138 -10.17 7.64 27.13
CA ASP A 138 -11.15 8.35 27.96
C ASP A 138 -12.03 9.31 27.16
N ASN A 139 -11.56 9.76 25.99
CA ASN A 139 -12.30 10.61 25.07
C ASN A 139 -13.07 9.84 23.99
N GLY A 140 -13.19 8.51 24.12
CA GLY A 140 -13.92 7.68 23.16
C GLY A 140 -13.20 7.48 21.83
N VAL A 141 -11.92 7.85 21.75
CA VAL A 141 -11.04 7.54 20.62
C VAL A 141 -10.44 6.16 20.83
N GLN A 142 -10.46 5.33 19.79
CA GLN A 142 -9.90 3.99 19.86
C GLN A 142 -8.43 4.01 19.44
N VAL A 143 -7.57 3.48 20.29
CA VAL A 143 -6.15 3.24 19.95
C VAL A 143 -6.08 1.91 19.21
N MET A 144 -5.69 1.96 17.94
CA MET A 144 -5.55 0.80 17.05
C MET A 144 -4.18 0.15 17.23
N GLY A 145 -3.15 0.97 17.45
CA GLY A 145 -1.80 0.50 17.70
C GLY A 145 -0.87 1.66 18.06
N VAL A 146 0.28 1.28 18.63
CA VAL A 146 1.37 2.20 18.93
C VAL A 146 2.65 1.61 18.36
N TYR A 147 3.47 2.44 17.74
CA TYR A 147 4.80 2.04 17.28
C TYR A 147 5.73 3.24 17.33
N GLN A 148 6.80 3.14 18.13
CA GLN A 148 7.76 4.23 18.35
C GLN A 148 7.06 5.52 18.79
N ASN A 149 7.17 6.59 18.00
CA ASN A 149 6.54 7.89 18.25
C ASN A 149 5.22 8.06 17.48
N MET A 150 4.57 6.97 17.09
CA MET A 150 3.33 6.99 16.32
C MET A 150 2.22 6.23 17.04
N ILE A 151 1.02 6.79 16.98
CA ILE A 151 -0.20 6.14 17.47
C ILE A 151 -1.22 6.15 16.33
N ASP A 152 -1.64 4.97 15.90
CA ASP A 152 -2.78 4.83 15.01
C ASP A 152 -4.06 4.83 15.85
N ILE A 153 -4.97 5.73 15.52
CA ILE A 153 -6.27 5.88 16.18
C ILE A 153 -7.42 5.74 15.19
N ALA A 154 -8.58 5.41 15.74
CA ALA A 154 -9.86 5.42 15.04
C ALA A 154 -10.86 6.27 15.85
N ILE A 155 -11.36 7.33 15.22
CA ILE A 155 -12.36 8.24 15.78
C ILE A 155 -13.73 7.82 15.25
N PRO A 156 -14.64 7.27 16.08
CA PRO A 156 -15.96 6.89 15.60
C PRO A 156 -16.71 8.11 15.03
N LEU A 157 -17.35 7.97 13.87
CA LEU A 157 -18.05 9.07 13.20
C LEU A 157 -19.11 9.70 14.13
N ARG A 158 -19.78 8.89 14.95
CA ARG A 158 -20.71 9.31 16.02
C ARG A 158 -20.12 10.31 17.01
N VAL A 159 -18.82 10.26 17.29
CA VAL A 159 -18.14 11.21 18.20
C VAL A 159 -18.02 12.58 17.53
N ILE A 160 -17.73 12.60 16.23
CA ILE A 160 -17.68 13.81 15.41
C ILE A 160 -19.10 14.40 15.27
N GLU A 161 -20.11 13.56 15.03
CA GLU A 161 -21.52 14.00 14.98
C GLU A 161 -22.00 14.60 16.31
N ALA A 162 -21.58 14.03 17.43
CA ALA A 162 -21.90 14.55 18.77
C ALA A 162 -21.26 15.93 18.99
N ALA A 163 -20.00 16.13 18.58
CA ALA A 163 -19.32 17.42 18.63
C ALA A 163 -19.98 18.45 17.70
N ALA A 164 -20.33 18.04 16.48
CA ALA A 164 -21.02 18.87 15.52
C ALA A 164 -22.41 19.32 16.00
N SER A 165 -23.13 18.46 16.73
CA SER A 165 -24.41 18.81 17.36
C SER A 165 -24.28 19.93 18.40
N GLN A 166 -23.09 20.13 18.94
CA GLN A 166 -22.74 21.27 19.82
C GLN A 166 -22.24 22.49 19.04
N LYS A 167 -22.44 22.52 17.71
CA LYS A 167 -21.99 23.57 16.79
C LYS A 167 -20.45 23.71 16.69
N ASN A 168 -19.71 22.64 17.02
CA ASN A 168 -18.27 22.59 16.75
C ASN A 168 -17.87 21.21 16.19
N PRO A 169 -18.04 20.98 14.87
CA PRO A 169 -17.60 19.73 14.23
C PRO A 169 -16.07 19.53 14.29
N GLY A 170 -15.29 20.61 14.44
CA GLY A 170 -13.84 20.57 14.57
C GLY A 170 -13.32 20.19 15.95
N ALA A 171 -14.16 20.24 16.99
CA ALA A 171 -13.74 20.13 18.39
C ALA A 171 -12.93 18.87 18.71
N VAL A 172 -13.27 17.76 18.06
CA VAL A 172 -12.55 16.48 18.28
C VAL A 172 -11.11 16.59 17.79
N PHE A 173 -10.89 17.13 16.59
CA PHE A 173 -9.55 17.32 16.04
C PHE A 173 -8.78 18.42 16.78
N GLU A 174 -9.44 19.54 17.11
CA GLU A 174 -8.86 20.64 17.91
C GLU A 174 -8.36 20.13 19.26
N LYS A 175 -9.13 19.27 19.92
CA LYS A 175 -8.73 18.68 21.18
C LYS A 175 -7.51 17.78 21.01
N ILE A 176 -7.48 16.94 19.97
CA ILE A 176 -6.38 16.00 19.74
C ILE A 176 -5.08 16.73 19.36
N THR A 177 -5.13 17.79 18.53
CA THR A 177 -3.93 18.57 18.19
C THR A 177 -3.36 19.31 19.40
N GLN A 178 -4.19 19.65 20.39
CA GLN A 178 -3.75 20.29 21.63
C GLN A 178 -3.20 19.32 22.70
N LEU A 179 -3.26 18.00 22.47
CA LEU A 179 -2.76 17.03 23.44
C LEU A 179 -1.22 17.13 23.55
N PRO A 180 -0.66 16.90 24.75
CA PRO A 180 0.79 16.91 24.94
C PRO A 180 1.49 15.94 23.97
N HIS A 181 2.66 16.37 23.48
CA HIS A 181 3.52 15.61 22.58
C HIS A 181 2.99 15.37 21.16
N VAL A 182 1.75 15.75 20.84
CA VAL A 182 1.23 15.66 19.48
C VAL A 182 1.86 16.75 18.63
N VAL A 183 2.49 16.36 17.52
CA VAL A 183 3.15 17.28 16.57
C VAL A 183 2.42 17.31 15.23
N ARG A 184 1.71 16.23 14.90
CA ARG A 184 1.01 16.11 13.63
C ARG A 184 -0.07 15.03 13.66
N LEU A 185 -1.18 15.29 13.00
CA LEU A 185 -2.21 14.32 12.62
C LEU A 185 -2.13 14.10 11.12
N ARG A 186 -1.83 12.87 10.70
CA ARG A 186 -1.72 12.50 9.28
C ARG A 186 -2.63 11.32 8.95
N VAL A 187 -2.87 11.14 7.65
CA VAL A 187 -3.51 9.92 7.12
C VAL A 187 -2.58 8.74 7.35
N PRO A 188 -3.10 7.58 7.81
CA PRO A 188 -2.31 6.35 7.84
C PRO A 188 -1.85 6.01 6.44
N VAL A 189 -0.55 5.79 6.27
CA VAL A 189 0.00 5.30 5.01
C VAL A 189 -0.47 3.87 4.83
N LYS A 190 -1.19 3.57 3.75
CA LYS A 190 -1.61 2.21 3.42
C LYS A 190 -0.71 1.64 2.34
N ASN A 191 -0.10 0.50 2.62
CA ASN A 191 0.48 -0.34 1.58
C ASN A 191 -0.64 -1.03 0.79
N GLN A 192 -0.46 -1.19 -0.52
CA GLN A 192 -1.40 -1.90 -1.39
C GLN A 192 -0.73 -3.20 -1.87
N PRO A 193 -1.51 -4.30 -2.00
CA PRO A 193 -0.97 -5.53 -2.56
C PRO A 193 -0.70 -5.36 -4.06
N HIS A 194 0.19 -6.21 -4.60
CA HIS A 194 0.39 -6.36 -6.03
C HIS A 194 -0.38 -7.61 -6.49
N ASP A 195 -1.54 -7.42 -7.12
CA ASP A 195 -2.47 -8.50 -7.47
C ASP A 195 -2.07 -9.22 -8.78
N ASP A 196 -1.09 -10.12 -8.72
CA ASP A 196 -0.82 -11.08 -9.80
C ASP A 196 -0.70 -12.51 -9.23
N PRO A 197 -1.76 -13.34 -9.31
CA PRO A 197 -1.68 -14.74 -8.92
C PRO A 197 -0.75 -15.48 -9.90
N VAL A 198 0.39 -15.99 -9.40
CA VAL A 198 1.31 -16.81 -10.19
C VAL A 198 1.04 -18.30 -9.89
N PRO A 199 0.62 -19.11 -10.88
CA PRO A 199 0.51 -20.55 -10.70
C PRO A 199 1.85 -21.19 -10.30
N GLY A 200 1.81 -22.22 -9.44
CA GLY A 200 2.97 -22.95 -8.92
C GLY A 200 3.79 -23.68 -9.99
N GLU A 201 4.66 -22.95 -10.69
CA GLU A 201 5.71 -23.48 -11.55
C GLU A 201 7.11 -23.14 -11.03
N GLY A 202 7.19 -22.38 -9.93
CA GLY A 202 8.40 -21.78 -9.39
C GLY A 202 9.47 -22.81 -9.04
N VAL A 203 9.11 -23.92 -8.39
CA VAL A 203 10.06 -24.97 -8.00
C VAL A 203 10.82 -25.54 -9.20
N LYS A 204 10.11 -25.77 -10.31
CA LYS A 204 10.70 -26.34 -11.53
C LYS A 204 11.56 -25.32 -12.25
N VAL A 205 11.08 -24.08 -12.41
CA VAL A 205 11.78 -23.02 -13.15
C VAL A 205 13.04 -22.54 -12.42
N THR A 206 13.00 -22.46 -11.10
CA THR A 206 14.14 -22.04 -10.26
C THR A 206 15.13 -23.16 -9.98
N GLY A 207 14.73 -24.42 -10.23
CA GLY A 207 15.52 -25.59 -9.88
C GLY A 207 15.51 -25.93 -8.38
N ALA A 208 14.58 -25.38 -7.58
CA ALA A 208 14.44 -25.68 -6.15
C ALA A 208 14.32 -27.18 -5.86
N GLY A 209 13.72 -27.95 -6.78
CA GLY A 209 13.64 -29.41 -6.66
C GLY A 209 15.01 -30.12 -6.58
N LEU A 210 16.07 -29.55 -7.18
CA LEU A 210 17.43 -30.09 -7.05
C LEU A 210 17.98 -29.90 -5.63
N TRP A 211 17.64 -28.79 -4.98
CA TRP A 211 18.00 -28.50 -3.59
C TRP A 211 17.24 -29.41 -2.64
N HIS A 212 15.95 -29.64 -2.88
CA HIS A 212 15.15 -30.60 -2.12
C HIS A 212 15.74 -32.01 -2.20
N GLN A 213 16.11 -32.48 -3.41
CA GLN A 213 16.76 -33.79 -3.60
C GLN A 213 18.12 -33.90 -2.91
N ALA A 214 18.83 -32.77 -2.77
CA ALA A 214 20.06 -32.69 -1.99
C ALA A 214 19.83 -32.55 -0.46
N GLY A 215 18.57 -32.56 -0.01
CA GLY A 215 18.18 -32.49 1.40
C GLY A 215 18.05 -31.06 1.96
N PHE A 216 18.14 -30.03 1.13
CA PHE A 216 17.92 -28.64 1.52
C PHE A 216 16.46 -28.26 1.30
N THR A 217 15.66 -28.44 2.33
CA THR A 217 14.19 -28.24 2.31
C THR A 217 13.72 -27.07 3.17
N GLY A 218 14.64 -26.31 3.76
CA GLY A 218 14.33 -25.26 4.73
C GLY A 218 14.23 -25.75 6.18
N LYS A 219 14.53 -27.02 6.44
CA LYS A 219 14.51 -27.59 7.79
C LYS A 219 15.37 -26.77 8.77
N GLY A 220 14.76 -26.32 9.87
CA GLY A 220 15.40 -25.50 10.89
C GLY A 220 15.53 -24.01 10.54
N VAL A 221 14.92 -23.58 9.43
CA VAL A 221 14.79 -22.17 9.04
C VAL A 221 13.39 -21.70 9.38
N LYS A 222 13.29 -20.48 9.91
CA LYS A 222 12.03 -19.76 10.11
C LYS A 222 11.84 -18.74 9.00
N VAL A 223 10.63 -18.65 8.47
CA VAL A 223 10.29 -17.66 7.43
C VAL A 223 9.06 -16.89 7.87
N GLY A 224 9.19 -15.58 7.97
CA GLY A 224 8.08 -14.66 8.21
C GLY A 224 7.50 -14.14 6.90
N ILE A 225 6.18 -14.21 6.79
CA ILE A 225 5.41 -13.60 5.72
C ILE A 225 4.58 -12.49 6.37
N LEU A 226 4.87 -11.25 5.99
CA LEU A 226 4.15 -10.07 6.46
C LEU A 226 3.35 -9.54 5.27
N ASP A 227 2.02 -9.59 5.37
CA ASP A 227 1.13 -9.33 4.24
C ASP A 227 -0.22 -8.73 4.69
N LEU A 228 -0.98 -8.19 3.74
CA LEU A 228 -2.24 -7.48 3.95
C LEU A 228 -3.46 -8.42 4.08
N GLY A 229 -3.25 -9.72 4.01
CA GLY A 229 -4.29 -10.71 4.28
C GLY A 229 -3.83 -12.14 4.04
N PHE A 230 -4.41 -13.07 4.78
CA PHE A 230 -4.15 -14.50 4.69
C PHE A 230 -5.45 -15.28 4.57
N LYS A 231 -6.39 -14.76 3.76
CA LYS A 231 -7.71 -15.36 3.61
C LYS A 231 -7.60 -16.86 3.37
N ASP A 232 -8.36 -17.62 4.15
CA ASP A 232 -8.51 -19.07 4.01
C ASP A 232 -7.20 -19.90 4.13
N TYR A 233 -6.09 -19.33 4.66
CA TYR A 233 -4.82 -20.08 4.79
C TYR A 233 -4.97 -21.37 5.61
N ASP A 234 -5.82 -21.34 6.63
CA ASP A 234 -6.09 -22.45 7.55
C ASP A 234 -6.69 -23.67 6.82
N LYS A 235 -7.44 -23.44 5.75
CA LYS A 235 -8.02 -24.50 4.89
C LYS A 235 -6.98 -25.24 4.05
N LEU A 236 -5.76 -24.71 3.96
CA LEU A 236 -4.65 -25.26 3.18
C LEU A 236 -3.62 -26.01 4.05
N LEU A 237 -3.72 -25.94 5.38
CA LEU A 237 -2.82 -26.64 6.29
C LEU A 237 -2.85 -28.16 6.06
N GLY A 238 -1.65 -28.76 5.97
CA GLY A 238 -1.48 -30.18 5.66
C GLY A 238 -1.81 -30.56 4.21
N ARG A 239 -2.06 -29.58 3.34
CA ARG A 239 -2.27 -29.75 1.90
C ARG A 239 -1.25 -28.92 1.12
N GLY A 240 -1.59 -27.66 0.82
CA GLY A 240 -0.70 -26.70 0.16
C GLY A 240 0.27 -26.01 1.12
N LEU A 241 -0.04 -26.04 2.43
CA LEU A 241 0.78 -25.49 3.49
C LEU A 241 1.26 -26.59 4.46
N PRO A 242 2.29 -26.31 5.29
CA PRO A 242 2.69 -27.19 6.38
C PRO A 242 1.52 -27.55 7.31
N GLN A 243 1.68 -28.61 8.11
CA GLN A 243 0.64 -29.06 9.05
C GLN A 243 0.26 -28.00 10.09
N ALA A 244 1.18 -27.07 10.39
CA ALA A 244 0.94 -25.95 11.27
C ALA A 244 1.80 -24.76 10.83
N VAL A 245 1.28 -23.56 11.08
CA VAL A 245 1.99 -22.29 10.96
C VAL A 245 1.72 -21.48 12.23
N VAL A 246 2.54 -20.47 12.50
CA VAL A 246 2.29 -19.51 13.59
C VAL A 246 1.75 -18.23 12.97
N ALA A 247 0.46 -17.94 13.15
CA ALA A 247 -0.17 -16.75 12.61
C ALA A 247 -0.51 -15.75 13.72
N LYS A 248 -0.37 -14.45 13.43
CA LYS A 248 -0.81 -13.37 14.32
C LYS A 248 -1.38 -12.20 13.52
N SER A 249 -2.51 -11.69 14.00
CA SER A 249 -3.10 -10.46 13.49
C SER A 249 -2.62 -9.23 14.27
N PHE A 250 -2.35 -8.16 13.52
CA PHE A 250 -2.13 -6.79 13.99
C PHE A 250 -3.24 -5.87 13.51
N VAL A 251 -4.34 -6.44 13.01
CA VAL A 251 -5.57 -5.76 12.62
C VAL A 251 -6.60 -5.98 13.72
N GLN A 252 -7.09 -4.89 14.30
CA GLN A 252 -7.99 -4.99 15.45
C GLN A 252 -9.34 -5.57 15.04
N GLY A 253 -9.68 -6.72 15.64
CA GLY A 253 -11.00 -7.36 15.45
C GLY A 253 -11.03 -8.39 14.33
N ASP A 254 -9.94 -8.52 13.56
CA ASP A 254 -9.85 -9.45 12.43
C ASP A 254 -8.75 -10.48 12.68
N GLU A 255 -9.05 -11.73 12.33
CA GLU A 255 -8.07 -12.82 12.32
C GLU A 255 -7.46 -13.01 10.92
N PRO A 256 -6.22 -13.53 10.80
CA PRO A 256 -5.55 -13.62 9.50
C PRO A 256 -6.33 -14.41 8.44
N GLN A 257 -7.00 -15.51 8.84
CA GLN A 257 -7.78 -16.35 7.92
C GLN A 257 -9.09 -15.69 7.45
N ASP A 258 -9.61 -14.73 8.21
CA ASP A 258 -10.90 -14.07 7.94
C ASP A 258 -10.74 -12.78 7.13
N SER A 259 -9.51 -12.41 6.76
CA SER A 259 -9.24 -11.24 5.92
C SER A 259 -9.94 -11.34 4.56
N SER A 260 -10.25 -10.20 3.95
CA SER A 260 -10.83 -10.16 2.61
C SER A 260 -9.82 -10.46 1.49
N GLU A 261 -8.53 -10.28 1.77
CA GLU A 261 -7.40 -10.41 0.83
C GLU A 261 -6.72 -11.79 0.94
N VAL A 262 -6.42 -12.41 -0.22
CA VAL A 262 -5.81 -13.74 -0.36
C VAL A 262 -4.32 -13.69 -0.69
N HIS A 263 -3.78 -12.53 -1.07
CA HIS A 263 -2.40 -12.34 -1.51
C HIS A 263 -1.37 -13.03 -0.59
N GLY A 264 -1.42 -12.81 0.73
CA GLY A 264 -0.49 -13.44 1.67
C GLY A 264 -0.64 -14.96 1.75
N THR A 265 -1.83 -15.52 1.57
CA THR A 265 -2.03 -16.98 1.45
C THR A 265 -1.28 -17.53 0.24
N ALA A 266 -1.43 -16.88 -0.92
CA ALA A 266 -0.74 -17.28 -2.15
C ALA A 266 0.79 -17.16 -2.03
N VAL A 267 1.29 -16.09 -1.41
CA VAL A 267 2.73 -15.94 -1.07
C VAL A 267 3.19 -17.08 -0.16
N THR A 268 2.38 -17.44 0.84
CA THR A 268 2.70 -18.52 1.78
C THR A 268 2.80 -19.87 1.07
N GLU A 269 1.91 -20.17 0.13
CA GLU A 269 1.98 -21.39 -0.69
C GLU A 269 3.28 -21.43 -1.51
N ILE A 270 3.69 -20.33 -2.13
CA ILE A 270 4.96 -20.25 -2.88
C ILE A 270 6.15 -20.54 -1.95
N VAL A 271 6.18 -19.95 -0.75
CA VAL A 271 7.25 -20.20 0.23
C VAL A 271 7.24 -21.67 0.67
N ALA A 272 6.06 -22.26 0.92
CA ALA A 272 5.92 -23.66 1.31
C ALA A 272 6.39 -24.62 0.20
N GLU A 273 6.13 -24.30 -1.07
CA GLU A 273 6.67 -25.08 -2.20
C GLU A 273 8.20 -25.00 -2.28
N MET A 274 8.76 -23.82 -2.04
CA MET A 274 10.21 -23.58 -2.13
C MET A 274 10.99 -24.15 -0.94
N ALA A 275 10.41 -24.11 0.26
CA ALA A 275 11.02 -24.53 1.52
C ALA A 275 10.03 -25.36 2.36
N PRO A 276 9.74 -26.61 1.95
CA PRO A 276 8.64 -27.40 2.52
C PRO A 276 8.80 -27.79 3.99
N ASP A 277 10.02 -27.78 4.53
CA ASP A 277 10.29 -28.09 5.94
C ASP A 277 10.61 -26.84 6.78
N ALA A 278 10.40 -25.64 6.24
CA ALA A 278 10.55 -24.39 7.00
C ALA A 278 9.39 -24.17 7.98
N GLU A 279 9.70 -23.52 9.10
CA GLU A 279 8.69 -23.05 10.05
C GLU A 279 8.14 -21.69 9.57
N LEU A 280 6.85 -21.62 9.25
CA LEU A 280 6.24 -20.42 8.68
C LEU A 280 5.52 -19.58 9.75
N PHE A 281 5.76 -18.27 9.70
CA PHE A 281 5.14 -17.27 10.57
C PHE A 281 4.37 -16.26 9.72
N LEU A 282 3.07 -16.11 9.96
CA LEU A 282 2.19 -15.22 9.19
C LEU A 282 1.85 -14.00 10.04
N ALA A 283 2.21 -12.81 9.57
CA ALA A 283 1.92 -11.54 10.23
C ALA A 283 0.93 -10.73 9.38
N TYR A 284 -0.34 -10.72 9.78
CA TYR A 284 -1.38 -9.94 9.12
C TYR A 284 -1.39 -8.50 9.65
N TYR A 285 -1.23 -7.51 8.78
CA TYR A 285 -1.27 -6.09 9.14
C TYR A 285 -2.23 -5.29 8.24
N ASP A 286 -2.64 -4.10 8.69
CA ASP A 286 -3.69 -3.31 8.03
C ASP A 286 -3.16 -2.30 6.99
N GLY A 287 -1.89 -2.45 6.60
CA GLY A 287 -1.21 -1.55 5.69
C GLY A 287 -0.54 -0.35 6.35
N SER A 288 -0.88 0.00 7.60
CA SER A 288 -0.32 1.14 8.34
C SER A 288 1.13 0.93 8.76
N ASP A 289 1.91 2.03 8.86
CA ASP A 289 3.28 2.00 9.38
C ASP A 289 3.34 1.44 10.81
N VAL A 290 2.29 1.69 11.60
CA VAL A 290 2.19 1.25 12.99
C VAL A 290 1.97 -0.26 13.08
N SER A 291 1.00 -0.81 12.34
CA SER A 291 0.77 -2.26 12.35
C SER A 291 1.92 -3.00 11.66
N PHE A 292 2.54 -2.43 10.62
CA PHE A 292 3.74 -2.96 9.99
C PHE A 292 4.91 -3.06 10.98
N GLY A 293 5.21 -1.99 11.71
CA GLY A 293 6.28 -1.97 12.72
C GLY A 293 6.06 -3.02 13.81
N ASN A 294 4.84 -3.09 14.36
CA ASN A 294 4.47 -4.10 15.36
C ASN A 294 4.57 -5.53 14.84
N ALA A 295 4.19 -5.77 13.58
CA ALA A 295 4.31 -7.05 12.92
C ALA A 295 5.78 -7.46 12.73
N VAL A 296 6.64 -6.54 12.32
CA VAL A 296 8.10 -6.76 12.20
C VAL A 296 8.72 -7.10 13.56
N GLU A 297 8.43 -6.33 14.60
CA GLU A 297 8.96 -6.59 15.95
C GLU A 297 8.52 -7.96 16.47
N TRP A 298 7.28 -8.34 16.20
CA TRP A 298 6.80 -9.68 16.55
C TRP A 298 7.57 -10.77 15.78
N LEU A 299 7.74 -10.66 14.47
CA LEU A 299 8.52 -11.63 13.69
C LEU A 299 9.96 -11.77 14.23
N VAL A 300 10.63 -10.64 14.50
CA VAL A 300 11.97 -10.63 15.13
C VAL A 300 11.95 -11.32 16.49
N SER A 301 10.91 -11.10 17.31
CA SER A 301 10.77 -11.76 18.61
C SER A 301 10.58 -13.29 18.50
N GLN A 302 10.08 -13.78 17.35
CA GLN A 302 9.96 -15.21 17.06
C GLN A 302 11.29 -15.82 16.57
N GLY A 303 12.33 -15.00 16.38
CA GLY A 303 13.62 -15.41 15.83
C GLY A 303 13.57 -15.69 14.32
N VAL A 304 12.67 -15.00 13.62
CA VAL A 304 12.65 -14.90 12.15
C VAL A 304 13.69 -13.89 11.69
#